data_AF-A0A5E5BJ20-F1
#
_entry.id   AF-A0A5E5BJ20-F1
#
_cell.length_a   1.000
_cell.length_b   1.000
_cell.length_c   1.000
_cell.angle_alpha   90.00
_cell.angle_beta   90.00
_cell.angle_gamma   90.00
#
_symmetry.space_group_name_H-M   'P 1'
#
loop_
_entity.id
_entity.type
_entity.pdbx_description
1 polymer ?
#
loop_
_entity_poly.entity_id
_entity_poly.type
_entity_poly.pdbx_seq_one_letter_code
_entity_poly.pdbx_strand_id
1 'polypeptide(L)'
;MNRIPKASYTPEFRAEAVKLAHEVGSSEAARRLSISSKTLANWQRSDKAGDLAKVGSTQRPKAEAESELSRVKRELAEVTMERDLLKKFAAYFAKQSR
;
A
#
# COMPACT_ATOMS: atom_id res chain seq x y z
N MET A 1 -17.08 -2.70 4.69
CA MET A 1 -16.58 -3.42 3.50
C MET A 1 -15.62 -4.50 3.99
N ASN A 2 -15.99 -5.78 3.89
CA ASN A 2 -15.09 -6.88 4.26
C ASN A 2 -14.00 -6.98 3.21
N ARG A 3 -12.78 -6.56 3.55
CA ARG A 3 -11.60 -6.74 2.67
C ARG A 3 -11.30 -8.23 2.61
N ILE A 4 -11.39 -8.81 1.41
CA ILE A 4 -10.90 -10.17 1.15
C ILE A 4 -9.41 -10.18 1.52
N PRO A 5 -8.96 -11.10 2.40
CA PRO A 5 -7.56 -11.20 2.80
C PRO A 5 -6.68 -11.31 1.55
N LYS A 6 -5.68 -10.45 1.45
CA LYS A 6 -4.76 -10.47 0.31
C LYS A 6 -3.87 -11.70 0.43
N ALA A 7 -4.06 -12.67 -0.46
CA ALA A 7 -3.21 -13.84 -0.53
C ALA A 7 -1.75 -13.43 -0.72
N SER A 8 -0.88 -13.85 0.21
CA SER A 8 0.56 -13.62 0.16
C SER A 8 1.24 -14.89 -0.35
N TYR A 9 1.80 -14.81 -1.55
CA TYR A 9 2.53 -15.91 -2.17
C TYR A 9 4.03 -15.74 -1.96
N THR A 10 4.75 -16.81 -1.67
CA THR A 10 6.21 -16.78 -1.53
C THR A 10 6.88 -16.53 -2.89
N PRO A 11 8.12 -16.02 -2.93
CA PRO A 11 8.86 -15.84 -4.19
C PRO A 11 9.01 -17.15 -4.98
N GLU A 12 9.26 -18.26 -4.27
CA GLU A 12 9.47 -19.59 -4.84
C GLU A 12 8.19 -20.07 -5.54
N PHE A 13 7.04 -19.94 -4.87
CA PHE A 13 5.75 -20.29 -5.45
C PHE A 13 5.46 -19.51 -6.74
N ARG A 14 5.84 -18.22 -6.79
CA ARG A 14 5.64 -17.41 -8.00
C ARG A 14 6.52 -17.85 -9.15
N ALA A 15 7.79 -18.19 -8.87
CA ALA A 15 8.71 -18.71 -9.87
C ALA A 15 8.20 -20.03 -10.45
N GLU A 16 7.77 -20.96 -9.59
CA GLU A 16 7.17 -22.23 -10.01
C GLU A 16 5.87 -22.02 -10.80
N ALA A 17 5.01 -21.09 -10.36
CA ALA A 17 3.78 -20.78 -11.06
C ALA A 17 4.02 -20.22 -12.47
N VAL A 18 5.03 -19.35 -12.63
CA VAL A 18 5.42 -18.82 -13.94
C VAL A 18 5.99 -19.94 -14.81
N LYS A 19 6.85 -20.81 -14.26
CA LYS A 19 7.37 -21.98 -14.97
C LYS A 19 6.25 -22.89 -15.47
N LEU A 20 5.30 -23.23 -14.60
CA LEU A 20 4.12 -24.02 -14.98
C LEU A 20 3.30 -23.32 -16.09
N ALA A 21 3.16 -22.00 -16.01
CA ALA A 21 2.46 -21.22 -17.03
C ALA A 21 3.16 -21.26 -18.41
N HIS A 22 4.48 -21.46 -18.45
CA HIS A 22 5.21 -21.68 -19.71
C HIS A 22 4.96 -23.07 -20.29
N GLU A 23 4.74 -24.09 -19.44
CA GLU A 23 4.53 -25.47 -19.87
C GLU A 23 3.10 -25.74 -20.34
N VAL A 24 2.09 -25.29 -19.57
CA VAL A 24 0.68 -25.62 -19.82
C VAL A 24 -0.18 -24.42 -20.23
N GLY A 25 0.40 -23.22 -20.26
CA GLY A 25 -0.30 -21.97 -20.55
C GLY A 25 -0.95 -21.35 -19.31
N SER A 26 -1.07 -20.02 -19.32
CA SER A 26 -1.46 -19.23 -18.13
C SER A 26 -2.86 -19.54 -17.61
N SER A 27 -3.83 -19.86 -18.46
CA SER A 27 -5.21 -20.16 -18.02
C SER A 27 -5.31 -21.51 -17.32
N GLU A 28 -4.59 -22.51 -17.83
CA GLU A 28 -4.55 -23.85 -17.24
C GLU A 28 -3.74 -23.86 -15.94
N ALA A 29 -2.57 -23.21 -15.94
CA ALA A 29 -1.75 -23.05 -14.74
C ALA A 29 -2.50 -22.31 -13.61
N ALA A 30 -3.23 -21.24 -13.93
CA ALA A 30 -4.04 -20.51 -12.95
C ALA A 30 -5.15 -21.38 -12.33
N ARG A 31 -5.81 -22.22 -13.15
CA ARG A 31 -6.82 -23.17 -12.68
C ARG A 31 -6.22 -24.24 -11.77
N ARG A 32 -5.09 -24.84 -12.15
CA ARG A 32 -4.40 -25.87 -11.33
C ARG A 32 -3.93 -25.32 -9.99
N LEU A 33 -3.44 -24.09 -9.98
CA LEU A 33 -2.93 -23.43 -8.78
C LEU A 33 -4.03 -22.73 -7.97
N SER A 34 -5.28 -22.75 -8.43
CA SER A 34 -6.42 -22.04 -7.81
C SER A 34 -6.14 -20.55 -7.55
N ILE A 35 -5.40 -19.90 -8.45
CA ILE A 35 -5.11 -18.46 -8.39
C ILE A 35 -5.83 -17.73 -9.53
N SER A 36 -6.02 -16.42 -9.38
CA SER A 36 -6.62 -15.64 -10.46
C SER A 36 -5.70 -15.61 -11.68
N SER A 37 -6.26 -15.78 -12.89
CA SER A 37 -5.50 -15.68 -14.13
C SER A 37 -4.82 -14.31 -14.29
N LYS A 38 -5.43 -13.25 -13.73
CA LYS A 38 -4.87 -11.90 -13.69
C LYS A 38 -3.60 -11.84 -12.82
N THR A 39 -3.60 -12.54 -11.68
CA THR A 39 -2.43 -12.64 -10.80
C THR A 39 -1.26 -13.29 -11.54
N LEU A 40 -1.52 -14.42 -12.18
CA LEU A 40 -0.48 -15.16 -12.91
C LEU A 40 0.04 -14.37 -14.13
N ALA A 41 -0.84 -13.70 -14.87
CA ALA A 41 -0.45 -12.83 -15.98
C ALA A 41 0.37 -11.61 -15.54
N ASN A 42 0.15 -11.10 -14.32
CA ASN A 42 1.00 -10.05 -13.75
C ASN A 42 2.38 -10.60 -13.41
N TRP A 43 2.48 -11.81 -12.85
CA TRP A 43 3.77 -12.45 -12.56
C TRP A 43 4.57 -12.74 -13.83
N GLN A 44 3.95 -13.26 -14.89
CA GLN A 44 4.64 -13.45 -16.17
C GLN A 44 5.17 -12.13 -16.76
N ARG A 45 4.44 -11.02 -16.58
CA ARG A 45 4.93 -9.69 -16.99
C ARG A 45 6.11 -9.22 -16.14
N SER A 46 6.05 -9.42 -14.82
CA SER A 46 7.16 -9.10 -13.93
C SER A 46 8.39 -9.99 -14.17
N ASP A 47 8.20 -11.25 -14.52
CA ASP A 47 9.25 -12.19 -14.89
C ASP A 47 9.98 -11.75 -16.17
N LYS A 48 9.23 -11.38 -17.22
CA LYS A 48 9.78 -10.80 -18.45
C LYS A 48 10.57 -9.50 -18.20
N ALA A 49 10.22 -8.75 -17.16
CA ALA A 49 10.91 -7.52 -16.76
C ALA A 49 12.11 -7.77 -15.82
N GLY A 50 12.38 -9.02 -15.41
CA GLY A 50 13.42 -9.36 -14.44
C GLY A 50 13.08 -8.96 -12.99
N ASP A 51 11.82 -8.62 -12.71
CA ASP A 51 11.36 -8.03 -11.45
C ASP A 51 10.43 -8.97 -10.63
N LEU A 52 10.38 -10.27 -10.97
CA LEU A 52 9.48 -11.23 -10.29
C LEU A 52 9.70 -11.27 -8.77
N ALA A 53 10.96 -11.18 -8.32
CA ALA A 53 11.34 -11.15 -6.91
C ALA A 53 10.82 -9.89 -6.16
N LYS A 54 10.59 -8.79 -6.88
CA LYS A 54 10.10 -7.52 -6.31
C LYS A 54 8.58 -7.48 -6.18
N VAL A 55 7.86 -8.43 -6.75
CA VAL A 55 6.40 -8.49 -6.64
C VAL A 55 6.02 -8.53 -5.15
N GLY A 56 5.10 -7.67 -4.72
CA GLY A 56 4.64 -7.62 -3.32
C GLY A 56 5.63 -7.04 -2.29
N SER A 57 6.91 -6.80 -2.61
CA SER A 57 7.87 -6.19 -1.68
C SER A 57 7.56 -4.72 -1.40
N THR A 58 7.02 -4.01 -2.40
CA THR A 58 6.75 -2.56 -2.33
C THR A 58 5.41 -2.21 -1.68
N GLN A 59 4.57 -3.20 -1.37
CA GLN A 59 3.22 -2.92 -0.88
C GLN A 59 3.12 -2.66 0.63
N ARG A 60 3.99 -3.26 1.45
CA ARG A 60 4.03 -2.95 2.90
C ARG A 60 4.57 -1.55 3.18
N PRO A 61 5.69 -1.10 2.58
CA PRO A 61 6.29 0.21 2.91
C PRO A 61 5.36 1.40 2.60
N LYS A 62 4.61 1.33 1.49
CA LYS A 62 3.73 2.42 1.08
C LYS A 62 2.52 2.60 2.01
N ALA A 63 1.90 1.50 2.44
CA ALA A 63 0.72 1.57 3.30
C ALA A 63 1.04 2.13 4.69
N GLU A 64 2.19 1.75 5.26
CA GLU A 64 2.64 2.24 6.56
C GLU A 64 3.05 3.72 6.47
N ALA A 65 3.87 4.08 5.47
CA ALA A 65 4.26 5.47 5.24
C ALA A 65 3.07 6.40 4.95
N GLU A 66 2.07 5.94 4.18
CA GLU A 66 0.84 6.70 3.91
C GLU A 66 0.02 6.89 5.20
N SER A 67 -0.05 5.88 6.06
CA SER A 67 -0.77 5.96 7.34
C SER A 67 -0.11 6.94 8.32
N GLU A 68 1.21 6.88 8.42
CA GLU A 68 2.03 7.78 9.24
C GLU A 68 1.91 9.23 8.74
N LEU A 69 1.98 9.43 7.43
CA LEU A 69 1.82 10.75 6.82
C LEU A 69 0.42 11.34 7.08
N SER A 70 -0.62 10.50 7.04
CA SER A 70 -1.98 10.91 7.40
C SER A 70 -2.09 11.30 8.88
N ARG A 71 -1.46 10.55 9.78
CA ARG A 71 -1.45 10.85 11.22
C ARG A 71 -0.75 12.18 11.49
N VAL A 72 0.46 12.35 10.95
CA VAL A 72 1.26 13.57 11.12
C VAL A 72 0.54 14.80 10.57
N LYS A 73 -0.14 14.69 9.42
CA LYS A 73 -0.94 15.81 8.87
C LYS A 73 -2.08 16.23 9.79
N ARG A 74 -2.71 15.27 10.46
CA ARG A 74 -3.80 15.55 11.40
C ARG A 74 -3.26 16.25 12.65
N GLU A 75 -2.21 15.73 13.26
CA GLU A 75 -1.57 16.35 14.42
C GLU A 75 -1.09 17.78 14.10
N LEU A 76 -0.49 17.98 12.93
CA LEU A 76 -0.05 19.30 12.48
C LEU A 76 -1.22 20.28 12.33
N ALA A 77 -2.38 19.82 11.84
CA ALA A 77 -3.57 20.64 11.72
C ALA A 77 -4.14 21.02 13.10
N GLU A 78 -4.23 20.06 14.02
CA GLU A 78 -4.70 20.28 15.40
C GLU A 78 -3.80 21.30 16.12
N VAL A 79 -2.47 21.10 16.12
CA VAL A 79 -1.51 22.03 16.73
C VAL A 79 -1.55 23.41 16.08
N THR A 80 -1.73 23.47 14.75
CA THR A 80 -1.86 24.75 14.04
C THR A 80 -3.10 25.52 14.49
N MET A 81 -4.24 24.83 14.63
CA MET A 81 -5.49 25.42 15.10
C MET A 81 -5.37 25.93 16.53
N GLU A 82 -4.80 25.13 17.44
CA GLU A 82 -4.57 25.52 18.83
C GLU A 82 -3.68 26.77 18.93
N ARG A 83 -2.57 26.76 18.19
CA ARG A 83 -1.62 27.88 18.12
C ARG A 83 -2.28 29.16 17.60
N ASP A 84 -3.13 29.05 16.60
CA ASP A 84 -3.85 30.20 16.03
C ASP A 84 -4.94 30.72 16.97
N LEU A 85 -5.61 29.83 17.70
CA LEU A 85 -6.58 30.20 18.73
C LEU A 85 -5.91 30.93 19.89
N LEU A 86 -4.77 30.42 20.38
CA LEU A 86 -3.99 31.08 21.43
C LEU A 86 -3.54 32.49 21.03
N LYS A 87 -3.10 32.67 19.77
CA LYS A 87 -2.77 34.00 19.24
C LYS A 87 -3.98 34.94 19.26
N LYS A 88 -5.16 34.46 18.86
CA LYS A 88 -6.41 35.24 18.91
C LYS A 88 -6.76 35.66 20.33
N PHE A 89 -6.65 34.74 21.29
CA PHE A 89 -6.89 35.05 22.70
C PHE A 89 -5.89 36.07 23.24
N ALA A 90 -4.59 35.88 22.99
CA ALA A 90 -3.57 36.84 23.41
C ALA A 90 -3.84 38.26 22.86
N ALA A 91 -4.23 38.37 21.59
CA ALA A 91 -4.59 39.65 20.98
C ALA A 91 -5.85 40.26 21.61
N TYR A 92 -6.86 39.45 21.93
CA TYR A 92 -8.07 39.90 22.61
C TYR A 92 -7.76 40.45 24.01
N PHE A 93 -7.00 39.72 24.82
CA PHE A 93 -6.62 40.14 26.16
C PHE A 93 -5.75 41.41 26.17
N ALA A 94 -4.78 41.51 25.26
CA ALA A 94 -3.96 42.72 25.12
C ALA A 94 -4.77 43.98 24.74
N LYS A 95 -5.93 43.81 24.08
CA LYS A 95 -6.84 44.92 23.75
C LYS A 95 -7.73 45.32 24.93
N GLN A 96 -8.10 44.38 25.80
CA GLN A 96 -8.94 44.61 26.99
C GLN A 96 -8.17 45.24 28.16
N SER A 97 -6.84 45.14 28.20
CA SER A 97 -6.00 45.69 29.28
C SER A 97 -5.64 47.18 29.09
N ARG A 98 -6.37 47.92 28.26
CA ARG A 98 -6.11 49.32 27.93
C ARG A 98 -7.28 50.20 28.35
#